data_AF-A0A9Q0ZVD1-F1
#
_entry.id   AF-A0A9Q0ZVD1-F1
#
_cell.length_a   1.000
_cell.length_b   1.000
_cell.length_c   1.000
_cell.angle_alpha   90.00
_cell.angle_beta   90.00
_cell.angle_gamma   90.00
#
_symmetry.space_group_name_H-M   'P 1'
#
loop_
_entity.id
_entity.type
_entity.pdbx_description
1 polymer ?
#
loop_
_entity_poly.entity_id
_entity_poly.type
_entity_poly.pdbx_seq_one_letter_code
_entity_poly.pdbx_strand_id
1 'polypeptide(L)'
;MRKIVAQSLTGEKFSKEQASRDPDNYFNIRMLTCPAAEMVDGSKVLYFEQAFWRTPQKPFRQRFYMVKPCPKELKCDVEVGFVCH
;
A
#
# COMPACT_ATOMS: atom_id res chain seq x y z
N MET A 1 -9.51 -9.34 -10.51
CA MET A 1 -8.24 -8.58 -10.40
C MET A 1 -8.19 -7.59 -9.24
N ARG A 2 -9.04 -6.54 -9.16
CA ARG A 2 -8.96 -5.54 -8.06
C ARG A 2 -8.96 -6.10 -6.62
N LYS A 3 -9.77 -7.13 -6.34
CA LYS A 3 -9.83 -7.79 -5.02
C LYS A 3 -8.49 -8.42 -4.63
N ILE A 4 -7.86 -9.11 -5.59
CA ILE A 4 -6.55 -9.77 -5.40
C ILE A 4 -5.47 -8.72 -5.12
N VAL A 5 -5.48 -7.61 -5.88
CA VAL A 5 -4.55 -6.49 -5.67
C VAL A 5 -4.74 -5.88 -4.28
N ALA A 6 -5.97 -5.55 -3.89
CA ALA A 6 -6.25 -4.98 -2.57
C ALA A 6 -5.83 -5.92 -1.43
N GLN A 7 -6.14 -7.21 -1.53
CA GLN A 7 -5.72 -8.22 -0.55
C GLN A 7 -4.20 -8.36 -0.46
N SER A 8 -3.51 -8.33 -1.60
CA SER A 8 -2.04 -8.43 -1.65
C SER A 8 -1.35 -7.23 -1.01
N LEU A 9 -1.94 -6.04 -1.15
CA LEU A 9 -1.46 -4.80 -0.52
C LEU A 9 -1.70 -4.77 0.99
N THR A 10 -2.77 -5.40 1.48
CA THR A 10 -3.10 -5.41 2.91
C THR A 10 -2.13 -6.24 3.76
N GLY A 11 -2.16 -5.97 5.06
CA GLY A 11 -1.36 -6.64 6.08
C GLY A 11 -0.11 -5.88 6.47
N GLU A 12 0.72 -6.54 7.28
CA GLU A 12 2.02 -6.04 7.70
C GLU A 12 3.12 -6.71 6.87
N LYS A 13 4.07 -5.92 6.37
CA LYS A 13 5.18 -6.38 5.54
C LYS A 13 6.46 -5.65 5.93
N PHE A 14 7.60 -6.28 5.69
CA PHE A 14 8.92 -5.71 6.02
C PHE A 14 9.90 -5.89 4.86
N SER A 15 10.74 -4.89 4.61
CA SER A 15 11.90 -5.03 3.69
C SER A 15 13.12 -5.65 4.39
N LYS A 16 12.91 -6.44 5.45
CA LYS A 16 13.98 -6.98 6.31
C LYS A 16 15.01 -7.78 5.54
N GLU A 17 14.58 -8.67 4.65
CA GLU A 17 15.48 -9.53 3.88
C GLU A 17 16.34 -8.70 2.91
N GLN A 18 15.74 -7.73 2.22
CA GLN A 18 16.46 -6.81 1.34
C GLN A 18 17.50 -5.99 2.12
N ALA A 19 17.09 -5.40 3.25
CA ALA A 19 17.98 -4.59 4.09
C ALA A 19 19.11 -5.41 4.73
N SER A 20 18.88 -6.69 4.98
CA SER A 20 19.93 -7.59 5.49
C SER A 20 20.93 -7.98 4.40
N ARG A 21 20.47 -8.07 3.14
CA ARG A 21 21.31 -8.42 1.99
C ARG A 21 22.16 -7.25 1.51
N ASP A 22 21.66 -6.03 1.61
CA ASP A 22 22.34 -4.80 1.18
C ASP A 22 22.10 -3.65 2.19
N PRO A 23 22.82 -3.68 3.33
CA PRO A 23 22.59 -2.76 4.43
C PRO A 23 23.08 -1.32 4.16
N ASP A 24 23.97 -1.12 3.18
CA ASP A 24 24.51 0.19 2.84
C ASP A 24 23.49 1.04 2.08
N ASN A 25 22.59 0.41 1.33
CA ASN A 25 21.63 1.09 0.46
C ASN A 25 20.18 0.99 0.92
N TYR A 26 19.83 -0.02 1.73
CA TYR A 26 18.43 -0.28 2.10
C TYR A 26 18.23 -0.39 3.61
N PHE A 27 17.24 0.36 4.10
CA PHE A 27 16.76 0.23 5.46
C PHE A 27 15.66 -0.82 5.58
N ASN A 28 15.57 -1.48 6.74
CA ASN A 28 14.41 -2.30 7.08
C ASN A 28 13.22 -1.37 7.42
N ILE A 29 12.24 -1.35 6.52
CA ILE A 29 11.03 -0.54 6.59
C ILE A 29 9.87 -1.47 6.88
N ARG A 30 9.07 -1.11 7.88
CA ARG A 30 7.76 -1.68 8.14
C ARG A 30 6.72 -0.98 7.26
N MET A 31 5.92 -1.77 6.56
CA MET A 31 4.71 -1.35 5.87
C MET A 31 3.51 -1.95 6.59
N LEU A 32 2.51 -1.12 6.92
CA LEU A 32 1.22 -1.59 7.41
C LEU A 32 0.13 -1.05 6.49
N THR A 33 -0.79 -1.92 6.08
CA THR A 33 -1.91 -1.53 5.23
C THR A 33 -3.19 -2.24 5.65
N CYS A 34 -4.28 -1.49 5.80
CA CYS A 34 -5.58 -2.03 6.17
C CYS A 34 -6.71 -1.39 5.37
N PRO A 35 -7.85 -2.07 5.19
CA PRO A 35 -9.04 -1.45 4.62
C PRO A 35 -9.50 -0.26 5.47
N ALA A 36 -9.71 0.89 4.83
CA ALA A 36 -10.21 2.11 5.47
C ALA A 36 -11.66 2.42 5.08
N ALA A 37 -12.03 2.20 3.82
CA ALA A 37 -13.39 2.37 3.33
C ALA A 37 -13.65 1.58 2.04
N GLU A 38 -14.92 1.49 1.67
CA GLU A 38 -15.38 1.01 0.36
C GLU A 38 -16.27 2.08 -0.27
N MET A 39 -15.95 2.44 -1.51
CA MET A 39 -16.70 3.43 -2.28
C MET A 39 -17.93 2.79 -2.91
N VAL A 40 -18.91 3.62 -3.30
CA VAL A 40 -20.19 3.17 -3.88
C VAL A 40 -19.99 2.35 -5.18
N ASP A 41 -18.93 2.62 -5.95
CA ASP A 41 -18.55 1.88 -7.16
C ASP A 41 -17.79 0.56 -6.89
N GLY A 42 -17.68 0.19 -5.61
CA GLY A 42 -16.93 -0.98 -5.13
C GLY A 42 -15.41 -0.80 -5.16
N SER A 43 -14.91 0.42 -5.35
CA SER A 43 -13.49 0.74 -5.18
C SER A 43 -13.10 0.61 -3.71
N LYS A 44 -11.92 0.03 -3.45
CA LYS A 44 -11.42 -0.17 -2.08
C LYS A 44 -10.47 0.95 -1.71
N VAL A 45 -10.72 1.62 -0.58
CA VAL A 45 -9.80 2.59 0.00
C VAL A 45 -9.01 1.89 1.11
N LEU A 46 -7.69 1.92 0.99
CA LEU A 46 -6.75 1.32 1.94
C LEU A 46 -5.98 2.42 2.65
N TYR A 47 -5.95 2.38 3.97
CA TYR A 47 -4.95 3.11 4.73
C TYR A 47 -3.60 2.41 4.58
N PHE A 48 -2.54 3.18 4.36
CA PHE A 48 -1.18 2.69 4.19
C PHE A 48 -0.21 3.57 4.96
N GLU A 49 0.71 2.94 5.71
CA GLU A 49 1.82 3.62 6.36
C GLU A 49 3.15 2.90 6.15
N GLN A 50 4.23 3.69 6.17
CA GLN A 50 5.60 3.21 6.22
C GLN A 50 6.34 3.85 7.39
N ALA A 51 7.08 3.03 8.12
CA ALA A 51 7.89 3.44 9.25
C ALA A 51 9.23 2.69 9.25
N PHE A 52 10.27 3.31 9.81
CA PHE A 52 11.48 2.56 10.16
C PHE A 52 11.12 1.47 11.17
N TRP A 53 11.67 0.26 11.02
CA TRP A 53 11.29 -0.88 11.87
C TRP A 53 11.54 -0.67 13.37
N ARG A 54 12.51 0.19 13.74
CA ARG A 54 12.82 0.55 15.14
C ARG A 54 11.84 1.55 15.75
N THR A 55 11.08 2.27 14.92
CA THR A 55 10.12 3.29 15.35
C THR A 55 8.78 3.12 14.62
N PRO A 56 8.14 1.94 14.74
CA PRO A 56 6.91 1.63 13.99
C PRO A 56 5.75 2.59 14.31
N GLN A 57 5.76 3.22 15.49
CA GLN A 57 4.78 4.20 15.96
C GLN A 57 5.01 5.63 15.42
N LYS A 58 6.09 5.85 14.65
CA LYS A 58 6.41 7.15 14.02
C LYS A 58 6.55 6.98 12.50
N PRO A 59 5.45 6.73 11.78
CA PRO A 59 5.51 6.55 10.34
C PRO A 59 5.99 7.82 9.65
N PHE A 60 6.95 7.69 8.74
CA PHE A 60 7.47 8.81 7.95
C PHE A 60 6.58 9.09 6.72
N ARG A 61 5.68 8.16 6.39
CA ARG A 61 4.71 8.31 5.30
C ARG A 61 3.41 7.62 5.65
N GLN A 62 2.31 8.34 5.51
CA GLN A 62 0.94 7.85 5.63
C GLN A 62 0.15 8.28 4.40
N ARG A 63 -0.65 7.39 3.81
CA ARG A 63 -1.42 7.62 2.57
C ARG A 63 -2.74 6.84 2.60
N PHE A 64 -3.69 7.29 1.79
CA PHE A 64 -4.83 6.50 1.38
C PHE A 64 -4.65 6.07 -0.07
N TYR A 65 -4.70 4.76 -0.34
CA TYR A 65 -4.73 4.21 -1.68
C TYR A 65 -6.15 3.85 -2.08
N MET A 66 -6.55 4.16 -3.30
CA MET A 66 -7.76 3.67 -3.92
C MET A 66 -7.41 2.60 -4.95
N VAL A 67 -7.98 1.41 -4.78
CA VAL A 67 -7.85 0.28 -5.72
C VAL A 67 -9.18 0.10 -6.43
N LYS A 68 -9.19 0.38 -7.74
CA LYS A 68 -10.40 0.37 -8.56
C LYS A 68 -10.15 -0.31 -9.92
N PRO A 69 -11.20 -0.76 -10.64
CA PRO A 69 -11.04 -1.19 -12.03
C PRO A 69 -10.51 -0.03 -12.86
N CYS A 70 -9.68 -0.31 -13.86
CA CYS A 70 -9.35 0.73 -14.83
C CYS A 70 -10.60 1.20 -15.60
N PRO A 71 -10.68 2.49 -15.96
CA PRO A 71 -11.64 2.98 -16.93
C PRO A 71 -11.55 2.21 -18.25
N LYS A 72 -12.67 2.07 -18.97
CA LYS A 72 -12.76 1.25 -20.19
C LYS A 72 -11.89 1.79 -21.34
N GLU A 73 -11.64 3.08 -21.33
CA GLU A 73 -10.77 3.78 -22.28
C GLU A 73 -9.28 3.46 -22.10
N LEU A 74 -8.88 2.90 -20.95
CA LEU A 74 -7.49 2.52 -20.69
C LEU A 74 -7.30 1.01 -20.86
N LYS A 75 -6.16 0.62 -21.46
CA LYS A 75 -5.76 -0.79 -21.58
C LYS A 75 -5.07 -1.28 -20.32
N CYS A 76 -5.81 -1.42 -19.22
CA CYS A 76 -5.34 -2.00 -17.96
C CYS A 76 -6.48 -2.66 -17.17
N ASP A 77 -6.14 -3.50 -16.18
CA ASP A 77 -7.15 -4.20 -15.37
C ASP A 77 -7.53 -3.45 -14.09
N VAL A 78 -6.54 -2.84 -13.43
CA VAL A 78 -6.67 -2.23 -12.09
C VAL A 78 -5.88 -0.93 -12.05
N GLU A 79 -6.50 0.13 -11.57
CA GLU A 79 -5.85 1.39 -11.21
C GLU A 79 -5.63 1.42 -9.70
N VAL A 80 -4.40 1.77 -9.29
CA VAL A 80 -4.04 2.05 -7.90
C VAL A 80 -3.57 3.49 -7.82
N GLY A 81 -4.38 4.34 -7.21
CA GLY A 81 -4.10 5.77 -7.07
C GLY A 81 -4.06 6.20 -5.61
N PHE A 82 -3.44 7.35 -5.33
CA PHE A 82 -3.55 7.98 -4.02
C PHE A 82 -4.82 8.83 -3.96
N VAL A 83 -5.55 8.79 -2.85
CA VAL A 83 -6.60 9.76 -2.57
C VAL A 83 -5.95 10.97 -1.93
N CYS A 84 -5.81 12.05 -2.69
CA CYS A 84 -5.57 13.38 -2.11
C CYS A 84 -6.92 13.91 -1.65
N HIS A 85 -7.00 14.30 -0.38
CA HIS A 85 -8.08 15.16 0.08
C HIS A 85 -7.78 16.61 -0.28
#